data_AF-A0A940HX61-F1
#
_entry.id   AF-A0A940HX61-F1
#
_cell.length_a   1.000
_cell.length_b   1.000
_cell.length_c   1.000
_cell.angle_alpha   90.00
_cell.angle_beta   90.00
_cell.angle_gamma   90.00
#
_symmetry.space_group_name_H-M   'P 1'
#
loop_
_entity.id
_entity.type
_entity.pdbx_description
1 polymer ?
#
loop_
_entity_poly.entity_id
_entity_poly.type
_entity_poly.pdbx_seq_one_letter_code
_entity_poly.pdbx_strand_id
1 'polypeptide(L)' 'MSKIISLISGIIFGVGLAISNMINPAKVLGFLNFFDQWDPSLIFVMIGAILISAPFFFLFRNKSKPLFAETFSIP' A
#
# COMPACT_ATOMS: atom_id res chain seq x y z
N MET A 1 10.82 -16.82 10.91
CA MET A 1 11.18 -15.78 9.92
C MET A 1 10.04 -14.80 9.63
N SER A 2 8.78 -15.24 9.56
CA SER A 2 7.61 -14.38 9.29
C SER A 2 7.48 -13.15 10.22
N LYS A 3 7.75 -13.29 11.53
CA LYS A 3 7.62 -12.18 12.51
C LYS A 3 8.56 -11.00 12.21
N ILE A 4 9.82 -11.28 11.87
CA ILE A 4 10.83 -10.25 11.55
C ILE A 4 10.47 -9.56 10.23
N ILE A 5 10.04 -10.33 9.23
CA ILE A 5 9.61 -9.80 7.94
C ILE A 5 8.35 -8.94 8.09
N SER A 6 7.41 -9.34 8.95
CA SER A 6 6.22 -8.56 9.27
C SER A 6 6.58 -7.22 9.93
N LEU A 7 7.53 -7.23 10.87
CA LEU A 7 8.02 -6.00 11.52
C LEU A 7 8.68 -5.05 10.50
N ILE A 8 9.56 -5.58 9.65
CA ILE A 8 10.22 -4.78 8.59
C ILE A 8 9.19 -4.21 7.62
N SER A 9 8.22 -5.02 7.20
CA SER A 9 7.11 -4.58 6.33
C SER A 9 6.31 -3.45 6.97
N GLY A 10 5.98 -3.57 8.26
CA GLY A 10 5.27 -2.53 9.01
C GLY A 10 6.06 -1.22 9.10
N ILE A 11 7.38 -1.30 9.32
CA ILE A 11 8.26 -0.11 9.33
C ILE A 11 8.29 0.55 7.95
N ILE A 12 8.50 -0.21 6.88
CA ILE A 12 8.52 0.32 5.50
C ILE A 12 7.19 0.98 5.17
N PHE A 13 6.08 0.33 5.52
CA PHE A 13 4.73 0.87 5.32
C PHE A 13 4.51 2.17 6.10
N GLY A 14 4.86 2.21 7.39
CA GLY A 14 4.74 3.40 8.22
C GLY A 14 5.58 4.58 7.72
N VAL A 15 6.81 4.32 7.29
CA VAL A 15 7.68 5.33 6.67
C VAL A 15 7.06 5.84 5.36
N GLY A 16 6.54 4.95 4.53
CA GLY A 16 5.83 5.33 3.29
C GLY A 16 4.60 6.20 3.54
N LEU A 17 3.81 5.90 4.58
CA LEU A 17 2.67 6.73 4.99
C LEU A 17 3.10 8.12 5.46
N ALA A 18 4.19 8.22 6.22
CA ALA A 18 4.71 9.49 6.69
C ALA A 18 5.22 10.36 5.53
N ILE A 19 6.02 9.79 4.62
CA ILE A 19 6.57 10.51 3.46
C ILE A 19 5.47 10.95 2.50
N SER A 20 4.46 10.11 2.25
CA SER A 20 3.33 10.46 1.37
C SER A 20 2.36 11.48 2.00
N ASN A 21 2.51 11.78 3.30
CA ASN A 21 1.63 12.64 4.08
C ASN A 21 0.17 12.12 4.15
N MET A 22 -0.03 10.81 3.95
CA MET A 22 -1.34 10.15 4.05
C MET A 22 -1.84 10.00 5.49
N ILE A 23 -0.99 10.30 6.47
CA ILE A 23 -1.37 10.38 7.88
C ILE A 23 -2.30 11.60 8.13
N ASN A 24 -2.26 12.62 7.27
CA ASN A 24 -3.12 13.78 7.39
C ASN A 24 -4.47 13.55 6.67
N PRO A 25 -5.61 13.47 7.39
CA PRO A 25 -6.91 13.25 6.77
C PRO A 25 -7.34 14.38 5.84
N ALA A 26 -6.85 15.61 6.04
CA ALA A 26 -7.15 16.73 5.16
C ALA A 26 -6.65 16.50 3.73
N LYS A 27 -5.52 15.77 3.56
CA LYS A 27 -4.97 15.45 2.24
C LYS A 27 -5.84 14.45 1.48
N VAL A 28 -6.37 13.47 2.20
CA VAL A 28 -7.31 12.48 1.62
C VAL A 28 -8.63 13.15 1.26
N LEU A 29 -9.15 14.03 2.13
CA LEU A 29 -10.36 14.80 1.85
C LEU A 29 -10.18 15.77 0.68
N GLY A 30 -9.03 16.44 0.57
CA GLY A 30 -8.70 17.31 -0.57
C GLY A 30 -8.64 16.56 -1.89
N PHE A 31 -8.18 15.31 -1.90
CA PHE A 31 -8.23 14.47 -3.09
C PHE A 31 -9.67 14.07 -3.48
N LEU A 32 -10.55 13.82 -2.51
CA LEU A 32 -11.94 13.44 -2.77
C LEU A 32 -12.84 14.64 -3.09
N ASN A 33 -12.45 15.85 -2.69
CA ASN A 33 -13.22 17.06 -2.94
C ASN A 33 -12.94 17.62 -4.35
N PHE A 34 -13.53 16.99 -5.36
CA PHE A 34 -13.41 17.40 -6.76
C PHE A 34 -14.08 18.74 -7.09
N PHE A 35 -14.98 19.24 -6.22
CA PHE A 35 -15.85 20.38 -6.54
C PHE A 35 -15.30 21.73 -6.05
N ASP A 36 -14.46 21.75 -5.00
CA ASP A 36 -13.87 22.97 -4.45
C ASP A 36 -12.34 23.02 -4.64
N GLN A 37 -11.58 22.58 -3.63
CA GLN A 37 -10.12 22.66 -3.59
C GLN A 37 -9.54 21.27 -3.80
N TRP A 38 -9.61 20.81 -5.05
CA TRP A 38 -9.13 19.50 -5.42
C TRP A 38 -7.59 19.42 -5.37
N ASP A 39 -7.06 18.51 -4.54
CA ASP A 39 -5.63 18.22 -4.42
C ASP A 39 -5.28 16.91 -5.17
N PRO A 40 -4.69 16.99 -6.38
CA PRO A 40 -4.32 15.81 -7.17
C PRO A 40 -3.06 15.10 -6.66
N SER A 41 -2.39 15.59 -5.61
CA SER A 41 -1.12 15.04 -5.14
C SER A 41 -1.22 13.56 -4.71
N LEU A 42 -2.40 13.10 -4.28
CA LEU A 42 -2.65 11.71 -3.90
C LEU A 42 -2.57 10.74 -5.09
N ILE A 43 -2.84 11.22 -6.31
CA ILE A 43 -2.80 10.40 -7.53
C ILE A 43 -1.41 9.82 -7.74
N PHE A 44 -0.37 10.60 -7.51
CA PHE A 44 1.02 10.14 -7.68
C PHE A 44 1.35 8.98 -6.75
N VAL A 45 0.87 9.03 -5.51
CA VAL A 45 1.05 7.95 -4.54
C VAL A 45 0.28 6.70 -4.97
N MET A 46 -0.97 6.88 -5.41
CA MET A 46 -1.81 5.78 -5.86
C MET A 46 -1.25 5.09 -7.13
N ILE A 47 -0.81 5.87 -8.12
CA ILE A 47 -0.17 5.34 -9.33
C ILE A 47 1.10 4.58 -8.98
N GLY A 48 1.96 5.14 -8.11
CA GLY A 48 3.17 4.46 -7.65
C GLY A 48 2.85 3.13 -6.97
N ALA A 49 1.86 3.12 -6.07
CA ALA A 49 1.41 1.91 -5.39
C ALA A 49 0.88 0.85 -6.38
N ILE A 50 0.09 1.25 -7.38
CA ILE A 50 -0.45 0.33 -8.40
C ILE A 50 0.68 -0.23 -9.28
N LEU A 51 1.60 0.61 -9.75
CA LEU A 51 2.72 0.18 -10.60
C LEU A 51 3.62 -0.85 -9.93
N ILE A 52 3.77 -0.76 -8.61
CA ILE A 52 4.57 -1.71 -7.83
C ILE A 52 3.73 -2.95 -7.46
N SER A 53 2.49 -2.76 -7.01
CA SER A 53 1.65 -3.84 -6.52
C SER A 53 1.12 -4.75 -7.63
N ALA A 54 0.70 -4.19 -8.77
CA ALA A 54 0.04 -4.96 -9.83
C ALA A 54 0.93 -6.06 -10.46
N PRO A 55 2.20 -5.82 -10.82
CA PRO A 55 3.08 -6.87 -11.34
C PRO A 55 3.36 -7.97 -10.32
N PHE A 56 3.59 -7.59 -9.05
CA PHE A 56 3.77 -8.55 -7.96
C PHE A 56 2.51 -9.38 -7.75
N PHE A 57 1.34 -8.75 -7.70
CA PHE A 57 0.08 -9.46 -7.58
C PHE A 57 -0.10 -10.46 -8.72
N PHE A 58 0.12 -10.06 -9.97
CA PHE A 58 -0.02 -10.95 -11.12
C PHE A 58 0.96 -12.15 -11.07
N LEU A 59 2.21 -11.91 -10.67
CA LEU A 59 3.23 -12.95 -10.55
C LEU A 59 2.93 -13.97 -9.43
N PHE A 60 2.37 -13.50 -8.32
CA PHE A 60 2.10 -14.32 -7.14
C PHE A 60 0.68 -14.88 -7.08
N ARG A 61 -0.25 -14.42 -7.92
CA ARG A 61 -1.67 -14.83 -7.94
C ARG A 61 -1.88 -16.34 -8.07
N ASN A 62 -1.02 -17.03 -8.83
CA ASN A 62 -1.15 -18.47 -9.07
C ASN A 62 -0.31 -19.34 -8.13
N LYS A 63 0.30 -18.77 -7.09
CA LYS A 63 1.07 -19.55 -6.11
C LYS A 63 0.12 -20.21 -5.12
N SER A 64 0.27 -21.52 -4.92
CA SER A 64 -0.54 -22.31 -3.98
C SER A 64 -0.14 -22.12 -2.51
N LYS A 65 1.03 -21.51 -2.25
CA LYS A 65 1.51 -21.21 -0.89
C LYS A 65 2.23 -19.86 -0.82
N PRO A 66 2.12 -19.14 0.30
CA PRO A 66 2.91 -17.93 0.55
C PRO A 66 4.41 -18.29 0.75
N LEU A 67 5.30 -17.32 0.50
CA LEU A 67 6.76 -17.56 0.61
C LEU A 67 7.23 -17.75 2.06
N PHE A 68 6.55 -17.14 3.03
CA PHE A 68 6.97 -17.09 4.44
C PHE A 68 5.98 -17.76 5.40
N ALA A 69 5.02 -18.52 4.89
CA ALA A 69 4.06 -19.31 5.67
C ALA A 69 3.72 -20.61 4.93
N GLU A 70 3.11 -21.57 5.64
CA GLU A 70 2.80 -22.89 5.06
C GLU A 70 1.51 -22.91 4.24
N THR A 71 0.53 -22.10 4.64
CA THR A 71 -0.77 -21.97 3.99
C THR A 71 -1.22 -20.51 3.93
N PHE A 72 -2.09 -20.19 2.96
CA PHE A 72 -2.75 -18.89 2.93
C PHE A 72 -3.81 -18.84 4.04
N SER A 73 -3.70 -17.87 4.95
CA SER A 73 -4.72 -17.57 5.95
C SER A 73 -5.79 -16.67 5.33
N ILE A 74 -6.69 -17.27 4.55
CA ILE A 74 -7.92 -16.62 4.09
C ILE A 74 -9.01 -16.79 5.17
N PRO A 75 -9.69 -15.70 5.60
CA PRO A 75 -10.82 -15.78 6.51
C PRO A 75 -12.05 -16.43 5.86
#